data_AF-A0AAD7IT56-F1
#
_entry.id   AF-A0AAD7IT56-F1
#
_cell.length_a   1.000
_cell.length_b   1.000
_cell.length_c   1.000
_cell.angle_alpha   90.00
_cell.angle_beta   90.00
_cell.angle_gamma   90.00
#
_symmetry.space_group_name_H-M   'P 1'
#
loop_
_entity.id
_entity.type
_entity.pdbx_description
1 polymer ?
#
loop_
_entity_poly.entity_id
_entity_poly.type
_entity_poly.pdbx_seq_one_letter_code
_entity_poly.pdbx_strand_id
1 'polypeptide(L)'
;MSDDIIAFRNGNGVLITTQGPGRVHLISYASNHQLENVVGTIGTHNSGVTHFMISHSYTFTGFAFYWDGSGEAVFTIGDQPQTLCQPVGSSWTKAVNIMYGGHPTLNTDVSKEVPSAVERSGYITCFKIPNLS
;
A
#
# COMPACT_ATOMS: atom_id res chain seq x y z
N MET A 1 17.50 -7.79 19.49
CA MET A 1 17.87 -7.93 18.08
C MET A 1 16.90 -7.05 17.31
N SER A 2 17.46 -6.06 16.59
CA SER A 2 16.89 -5.00 15.73
C SER A 2 15.36 -4.81 15.62
N ASP A 3 14.86 -3.71 16.20
CA ASP A 3 13.50 -3.16 16.01
C ASP A 3 13.45 -1.99 14.99
N ASP A 4 14.37 -1.93 14.02
CA ASP A 4 14.40 -0.81 13.06
C ASP A 4 13.63 -1.13 11.78
N ILE A 5 12.30 -1.30 11.86
CA ILE A 5 11.44 -1.25 10.66
C ILE A 5 11.04 0.20 10.40
N ILE A 6 11.92 0.93 9.73
CA ILE A 6 11.65 2.30 9.28
C ILE A 6 11.14 2.24 7.86
N ALA A 7 9.87 2.60 7.68
CA ALA A 7 9.31 2.80 6.35
C ALA A 7 10.03 3.99 5.67
N PHE A 8 10.43 3.78 4.40
CA PHE A 8 11.00 4.79 3.49
C PHE A 8 12.45 5.22 3.73
N ARG A 9 13.35 4.25 3.96
CA ARG A 9 14.78 4.44 3.64
C ARG A 9 15.02 4.14 2.15
N ASN A 10 16.07 4.71 1.55
CA ASN A 10 16.47 4.32 0.20
C ASN A 10 16.75 2.81 0.17
N GLY A 11 16.12 2.07 -0.76
CA GLY A 11 16.12 0.61 -0.79
C GLY A 11 14.91 -0.07 -0.12
N ASN A 12 14.06 0.67 0.61
CA ASN A 12 12.87 0.11 1.29
C ASN A 12 11.58 0.50 0.57
N GLY A 13 10.95 -0.46 -0.11
CA GLY A 13 9.60 -0.33 -0.68
C GLY A 13 8.57 -1.17 0.07
N VAL A 14 7.30 -0.99 -0.26
CA VAL A 14 6.23 -1.92 0.13
C VAL A 14 5.92 -2.81 -1.06
N LEU A 15 6.07 -4.11 -0.86
CA LEU A 15 5.66 -5.13 -1.82
C LEU A 15 4.38 -5.79 -1.30
N ILE A 16 3.35 -5.85 -2.14
CA ILE A 16 2.10 -6.55 -1.87
C ILE A 16 2.06 -7.77 -2.77
N THR A 17 1.87 -8.94 -2.18
CA THR A 17 1.69 -10.22 -2.86
C THR A 17 0.24 -10.66 -2.69
N THR A 18 -0.44 -10.92 -3.79
CA THR A 18 -1.87 -11.28 -3.82
C THR A 18 -2.08 -12.60 -4.53
N GLN A 19 -3.13 -13.32 -4.16
CA GLN A 19 -3.61 -14.50 -4.89
C GLN A 19 -5.03 -14.25 -5.42
N GLY A 20 -5.21 -14.40 -6.73
CA GLY A 20 -6.50 -14.25 -7.39
C GLY A 20 -6.81 -12.82 -7.89
N PRO A 21 -7.91 -12.65 -8.62
CA PRO A 21 -8.34 -11.36 -9.14
C PRO A 21 -8.77 -10.41 -8.01
N GLY A 22 -8.53 -9.12 -8.21
CA GLY A 22 -8.88 -8.08 -7.24
C GLY A 22 -8.18 -6.75 -7.51
N ARG A 23 -8.26 -5.85 -6.52
CA ARG A 23 -7.69 -4.50 -6.59
C ARG A 23 -7.00 -4.12 -5.29
N VAL A 24 -5.82 -3.52 -5.42
CA VAL A 24 -5.21 -2.73 -4.34
C VAL A 24 -5.85 -1.35 -4.39
N HIS A 25 -6.43 -0.95 -3.27
CA HIS A 25 -6.88 0.42 -3.03
C HIS A 25 -5.79 1.14 -2.24
N LEU A 26 -5.41 2.34 -2.65
CA LEU A 26 -4.34 3.14 -2.04
C LEU A 26 -4.82 4.58 -1.86
N ILE A 27 -4.56 5.14 -0.68
CA ILE A 27 -4.70 6.58 -0.42
C ILE A 27 -3.36 7.12 0.06
N SER A 28 -2.96 8.28 -0.46
CA SER A 28 -1.85 9.10 0.04
C SER A 28 -2.43 10.37 0.67
N TYR A 29 -2.00 10.68 1.89
CA TYR A 29 -2.56 11.74 2.71
C TYR A 29 -1.50 12.43 3.57
N ALA A 30 -1.91 13.45 4.33
CA ALA A 30 -1.01 14.27 5.16
C ALA A 30 0.12 14.92 4.33
N SER A 31 -0.25 15.81 3.41
CA SER A 31 0.69 16.47 2.50
C SER A 31 1.59 17.49 3.21
N ASN A 32 2.89 17.51 2.83
CA ASN A 32 3.85 18.54 3.24
C ASN A 32 3.52 19.95 2.70
N HIS A 33 2.64 20.05 1.71
CA HIS A 33 2.29 21.29 1.01
C HIS A 33 0.79 21.57 1.02
N GLN A 34 0.04 21.00 1.98
CA GLN A 34 -1.42 21.16 2.08
C GLN A 34 -2.19 20.76 0.80
N LEU A 35 -1.64 19.81 0.03
CA LEU A 35 -2.35 19.25 -1.12
C LEU A 35 -3.50 18.36 -0.66
N GLU A 36 -4.52 18.26 -1.50
CA GLU A 36 -5.61 17.32 -1.33
C GLU A 36 -5.09 15.88 -1.23
N ASN A 37 -5.74 15.05 -0.41
CA ASN A 37 -5.48 13.63 -0.37
C ASN A 37 -5.70 13.02 -1.76
N VAL A 38 -4.97 11.96 -2.08
CA VAL A 38 -5.07 11.28 -3.37
C VAL A 38 -5.43 9.83 -3.13
N VAL A 39 -6.51 9.37 -3.75
CA VAL A 39 -6.95 7.98 -3.69
C VAL A 39 -6.90 7.37 -5.09
N GLY A 40 -6.66 6.07 -5.17
CA GLY A 40 -6.80 5.36 -6.42
C GLY A 40 -6.66 3.86 -6.24
N THR A 41 -6.83 3.15 -7.35
CA THR A 41 -6.86 1.70 -7.36
C THR A 41 -6.03 1.14 -8.51
N ILE A 42 -5.42 -0.02 -8.28
CA ILE A 42 -4.78 -0.80 -9.34
C ILE A 42 -5.19 -2.28 -9.19
N GLY A 43 -5.61 -2.86 -10.31
CA GLY A 43 -6.22 -4.19 -10.32
C GLY A 43 -5.44 -5.26 -11.08
N THR A 44 -5.85 -6.50 -10.86
CA THR A 44 -5.42 -7.66 -11.65
C THR A 44 -6.62 -8.58 -11.89
N HIS A 45 -6.65 -9.20 -13.08
CA HIS A 45 -7.58 -10.27 -13.42
C HIS A 45 -6.91 -11.66 -13.33
N ASN A 46 -5.63 -11.71 -12.94
CA ASN A 46 -4.89 -12.96 -12.83
C ASN A 46 -5.45 -13.80 -11.67
N SER A 47 -5.75 -15.08 -11.92
CA SER A 47 -6.18 -16.03 -10.90
C SER A 47 -5.03 -16.59 -10.04
N GLY A 48 -3.79 -16.46 -10.52
CA GLY A 48 -2.57 -16.83 -9.80
C GLY A 48 -2.04 -15.72 -8.91
N VAL A 49 -0.73 -15.73 -8.68
CA VAL A 49 -0.05 -14.71 -7.87
C VAL A 49 0.17 -13.43 -8.69
N THR A 50 -0.11 -12.28 -8.08
CA THR A 50 0.25 -10.96 -8.60
C THR A 50 0.99 -10.17 -7.53
N HIS A 51 2.06 -9.49 -7.94
CA HIS A 51 2.84 -8.59 -7.09
C HIS A 51 2.54 -7.13 -7.45
N PHE A 52 2.37 -6.29 -6.43
CA PHE A 52 2.26 -4.85 -6.57
C PHE A 52 3.32 -4.18 -5.70
N MET A 53 3.91 -3.09 -6.17
CA MET A 53 4.87 -2.30 -5.41
C MET A 53 4.30 -0.91 -5.18
N ILE A 54 4.24 -0.49 -3.91
CA ILE A 54 3.93 0.91 -3.56
C ILE A 54 5.27 1.64 -3.40
N SER A 55 5.46 2.66 -4.23
CA SER A 55 6.47 3.68 -4.05
C SER A 55 5.91 4.82 -3.21
N HIS A 56 6.69 5.37 -2.29
CA HIS A 56 6.26 6.49 -1.47
C HIS A 56 6.52 7.81 -2.22
N SER A 57 5.49 8.65 -2.33
CA SER A 57 5.66 10.02 -2.78
C SER A 57 6.07 10.90 -1.61
N TYR A 58 7.26 11.53 -1.66
CA TYR A 58 7.75 12.46 -0.64
C TYR A 58 6.87 13.72 -0.45
N THR A 59 5.89 13.93 -1.32
CA THR A 59 4.89 14.98 -1.19
C THR A 59 3.88 14.70 -0.06
N PHE A 60 3.62 13.43 0.22
CA PHE A 60 2.71 12.96 1.26
C PHE A 60 3.52 12.33 2.40
N THR A 61 2.99 12.35 3.62
CA THR A 61 3.65 11.75 4.79
C THR A 61 2.91 10.55 5.35
N GLY A 62 1.77 10.20 4.77
CA GLY A 62 1.04 8.98 5.09
C GLY A 62 0.51 8.33 3.82
N PHE A 63 0.45 7.00 3.83
CA PHE A 63 -0.43 6.28 2.94
C PHE A 63 -1.05 5.09 3.63
N ALA A 64 -2.23 4.71 3.14
CA ALA A 64 -2.91 3.52 3.57
C ALA A 64 -3.42 2.72 2.39
N PHE A 65 -3.44 1.40 2.54
CA PHE A 65 -3.87 0.51 1.48
C PHE A 65 -4.62 -0.70 2.01
N TYR A 66 -5.47 -1.25 1.16
CA TYR A 66 -6.15 -2.51 1.41
C TYR A 66 -6.31 -3.29 0.11
N TRP A 67 -6.62 -4.58 0.24
CA TRP A 67 -6.88 -5.47 -0.87
C TRP A 67 -8.36 -5.83 -0.93
N ASP A 68 -8.97 -5.57 -2.08
CA ASP A 68 -10.33 -5.98 -2.44
C ASP A 68 -10.24 -7.05 -3.53
N GLY A 69 -10.11 -8.31 -3.14
CA GLY A 69 -9.98 -9.41 -4.08
C GLY A 69 -10.47 -10.74 -3.54
N SER A 70 -10.53 -11.72 -4.42
CA SER A 70 -11.14 -13.03 -4.12
C SER A 70 -10.28 -13.93 -3.25
N GLY A 71 -8.98 -13.63 -3.12
CA GLY A 71 -8.04 -14.41 -2.30
C GLY A 71 -7.21 -13.53 -1.39
N GLU A 72 -6.29 -14.15 -0.67
CA GLU A 72 -5.49 -13.49 0.36
C GLU A 72 -4.46 -12.53 -0.25
N ALA A 73 -4.09 -11.54 0.54
CA ALA A 73 -2.99 -10.64 0.23
C ALA A 73 -2.12 -10.41 1.47
N VAL A 74 -0.82 -10.41 1.26
CA VAL A 74 0.18 -10.07 2.25
C VAL A 74 1.04 -8.92 1.74
N PHE A 75 1.60 -8.13 2.65
CA PHE A 75 2.61 -7.13 2.31
C PHE A 75 3.88 -7.34 3.11
N THR A 76 4.96 -6.80 2.57
CA THR A 76 6.30 -6.84 3.15
C THR A 76 6.94 -5.47 2.97
N ILE A 77 7.81 -5.07 3.90
CA ILE A 77 8.55 -3.80 3.84
C ILE A 77 10.05 -4.09 3.83
N GLY A 78 10.79 -3.41 2.97
CA GLY A 78 12.25 -3.46 2.96
C GLY A 78 12.85 -4.39 1.92
N ASP A 79 14.13 -4.70 2.09
CA ASP A 79 14.98 -5.50 1.19
C ASP A 79 14.92 -7.01 1.49
N GLN A 80 14.26 -7.42 2.58
CA GLN A 80 14.04 -8.83 2.95
C GLN A 80 12.54 -9.17 2.97
N PRO A 81 11.89 -9.27 1.81
CA PRO A 81 10.45 -9.51 1.73
C PRO A 81 10.02 -10.83 2.38
N GLN A 82 10.90 -11.82 2.50
CA GLN A 82 10.51 -13.15 3.01
C GLN A 82 10.37 -13.23 4.54
N THR A 83 10.91 -12.28 5.30
CA THR A 83 10.94 -12.33 6.77
C THR A 83 9.83 -11.51 7.44
N LEU A 84 9.15 -10.62 6.69
CA LEU A 84 8.13 -9.70 7.20
C LEU A 84 6.85 -9.75 6.35
N CYS A 85 6.27 -10.95 6.19
CA CYS A 85 4.94 -11.09 5.59
C CYS A 85 3.85 -10.76 6.62
N GLN A 86 3.07 -9.72 6.36
CA GLN A 86 1.95 -9.29 7.19
C GLN A 86 0.67 -9.27 6.35
N PRO A 87 -0.51 -9.55 6.93
CA PRO A 87 -1.77 -9.53 6.18
C PRO A 87 -2.11 -8.11 5.72
N VAL A 88 -2.68 -8.00 4.52
CA VAL A 88 -3.26 -6.74 4.03
C VAL A 88 -4.69 -6.60 4.55
N GLY A 89 -5.08 -5.36 4.82
CA GLY A 89 -6.44 -4.98 5.16
C GLY A 89 -7.47 -5.27 4.05
N SER A 90 -8.77 -5.13 4.36
CA SER A 90 -9.87 -5.38 3.42
C SER A 90 -10.82 -4.20 3.16
N SER A 91 -10.61 -3.08 3.85
CA SER A 91 -11.42 -1.87 3.68
C SER A 91 -10.69 -0.63 4.20
N TRP A 92 -11.23 0.56 3.96
CA TRP A 92 -10.72 1.78 4.58
C TRP A 92 -10.87 1.83 6.10
N THR A 93 -11.79 1.06 6.67
CA THR A 93 -11.94 0.92 8.13
C THR A 93 -11.00 -0.13 8.72
N LYS A 94 -10.32 -0.90 7.87
CA LYS A 94 -9.38 -1.97 8.24
C LYS A 94 -8.20 -1.97 7.27
N ALA A 95 -7.56 -0.82 7.07
CA ALA A 95 -6.44 -0.69 6.14
C ALA A 95 -5.09 -1.00 6.82
N VAL A 96 -4.07 -1.25 6.02
CA VAL A 96 -2.68 -1.09 6.45
C VAL A 96 -2.34 0.38 6.31
N ASN A 97 -1.87 1.01 7.38
CA ASN A 97 -1.44 2.41 7.38
C ASN A 97 0.06 2.53 7.63
N ILE A 98 0.73 3.40 6.88
CA ILE A 98 2.17 3.65 7.02
C ILE A 98 2.44 5.16 6.95
N MET A 99 3.03 5.69 8.02
CA MET A 99 3.48 7.08 8.10
C MET A 99 4.97 7.19 7.79
N TYR A 100 5.41 8.35 7.32
CA TYR A 100 6.81 8.64 7.04
C TYR A 100 7.68 8.41 8.28
N GLY A 101 8.72 7.59 8.13
CA GLY A 101 9.62 7.20 9.23
C GLY A 101 8.99 6.30 10.29
N GLY A 102 7.73 5.89 10.12
CA GLY A 102 7.00 5.05 11.05
C GLY A 102 7.00 3.56 10.69
N HIS A 103 6.37 2.78 11.55
CA HIS A 103 6.08 1.36 11.35
C HIS A 103 4.69 1.19 10.74
N PRO A 104 4.46 0.11 9.97
CA PRO A 104 3.12 -0.22 9.51
C PRO A 104 2.18 -0.49 10.69
N THR A 105 1.00 0.12 10.65
CA THR A 105 -0.10 -0.14 11.59
C THR A 105 -1.19 -0.91 10.84
N LEU A 106 -1.53 -2.10 11.33
CA LEU A 106 -2.56 -2.94 10.72
C LEU A 106 -3.96 -2.55 11.21
N ASN A 107 -4.98 -2.88 10.43
CA ASN A 107 -6.40 -2.68 10.78
C ASN A 107 -6.74 -1.25 11.22
N THR A 108 -6.13 -0.25 10.57
CA THR A 108 -6.34 1.16 10.87
C THR A 108 -7.55 1.69 10.11
N ASP A 109 -8.39 2.46 10.78
CA ASP A 109 -9.47 3.21 10.13
C ASP A 109 -8.94 4.54 9.60
N VAL A 110 -8.92 4.66 8.27
CA VAL A 110 -8.54 5.86 7.52
C VAL A 110 -9.71 6.39 6.69
N SER A 111 -10.94 5.90 6.92
CA SER A 111 -12.12 6.26 6.14
C SER A 111 -12.39 7.77 6.12
N LYS A 112 -12.02 8.51 7.17
CA LYS A 112 -12.13 9.97 7.25
C LYS A 112 -11.28 10.72 6.22
N GLU A 113 -10.21 10.09 5.72
CA GLU A 113 -9.28 10.72 4.77
C GLU A 113 -9.78 10.62 3.31
N VAL A 114 -10.77 9.77 3.05
CA VAL A 114 -11.23 9.39 1.69
C VAL A 114 -12.25 10.36 1.07
N PRO A 115 -13.26 10.90 1.77
CA PRO A 115 -14.31 11.71 1.15
C PRO A 115 -13.82 12.97 0.44
N SER A 116 -12.71 13.56 0.89
CA SER A 116 -12.09 14.74 0.28
C SER A 116 -10.93 14.39 -0.65
N ALA A 117 -10.68 13.10 -0.90
CA ALA A 117 -9.57 12.68 -1.73
C ALA A 117 -9.89 12.79 -3.22
N VAL A 118 -8.92 13.23 -3.99
CA VAL A 118 -9.00 13.29 -5.45
C VAL A 118 -8.65 11.91 -6.02
N GLU A 119 -9.54 11.40 -6.87
CA GLU A 119 -9.37 10.11 -7.55
C GLU A 119 -8.28 10.15 -8.63
N ARG A 120 -7.35 9.21 -8.56
CA ARG A 120 -6.13 9.13 -9.38
C ARG A 120 -5.72 7.68 -9.70
N SER A 121 -6.65 6.75 -9.92
CA SER A 121 -6.35 5.34 -10.25
C SER A 121 -5.30 5.07 -11.35
N GLY A 122 -4.95 6.04 -12.23
CA GLY A 122 -3.86 5.92 -13.20
C GLY A 122 -2.54 6.64 -12.88
N TYR A 123 -2.49 7.39 -11.77
CA TYR A 123 -1.35 8.23 -11.37
C TYR A 123 -0.87 7.93 -9.94
N ILE A 124 -1.44 6.94 -9.27
CA ILE A 124 -0.97 6.49 -7.96
C ILE A 124 0.43 5.90 -8.07
N THR A 125 1.19 5.96 -6.97
CA THR A 125 2.53 5.38 -6.87
C THR A 125 2.52 3.88 -6.61
N CYS A 126 1.45 3.18 -7.01
CA CYS A 126 1.35 1.71 -6.92
C CYS A 126 1.49 1.11 -8.31
N PHE A 127 2.43 0.18 -8.46
CA PHE A 127 2.78 -0.42 -9.73
C PHE A 127 2.56 -1.92 -9.67
N LYS A 128 1.84 -2.47 -10.66
CA LYS A 128 1.79 -3.92 -10.86
C LYS A 128 3.12 -4.38 -11.43
N ILE A 129 3.81 -5.31 -10.74
CA ILE A 129 5.06 -5.88 -11.23
C ILE A 129 4.71 -6.96 -12.27
N PRO A 130 5.21 -6.85 -13.51
CA PRO A 130 5.04 -7.91 -14.50
C PRO A 130 5.65 -9.21 -13.99
N ASN A 131 4.96 -10.33 -14.14
CA ASN A 131 5.58 -11.62 -13.91
C ASN A 131 6.71 -11.78 -14.94
N LEU A 132 7.95 -11.92 -14.47
CA LEU A 132 9.07 -12.35 -15.31
C LEU A 132 8.80 -13.83 -15.63
N SER A 133 8.23 -14.07 -16.81
CA SER A 133 8.12 -15.41 -17.40
C SER A 133 9.49 -15.96 -17.74
#